data_AF-A0AAV0CR29-F1
#
_entry.id   AF-A0AAV0CR29-F1
#
_cell.length_a   1.000
_cell.length_b   1.000
_cell.length_c   1.000
_cell.angle_alpha   90.00
_cell.angle_beta   90.00
_cell.angle_gamma   90.00
#
_symmetry.space_group_name_H-M   'P 1'
#
loop_
_entity.id
_entity.type
_entity.pdbx_description
1 polymer ?
#
loop_
_entity_poly.entity_id
_entity_poly.type
_entity_poly.pdbx_seq_one_letter_code
_entity_poly.pdbx_strand_id
1 'polypeptide(L)'
;MKMIHYQRIFNEESPRRLGLVCATIRYYYNMMMKREKPKFLYLIFLSLISCSFIVAPQFLNSFGFEGEVLAHGTDSNAPLCSSVSNGTMCCDRSSFRSDVCVMKGDIRTYFSSSTITLYTTTKGINGAISHEKIKPYTRKWETSVMDTIDELDVVIKNHKHHKRHRRCDVHHTVPAVFFSTGGYTGNLYYDFNDGIIPLFITSQHFNKRVAFVILEYHNWWITKYGNILSQFSDYPALDFRGDKQTHCFPEVIVGLRIHDELSIDSSLMDGNKNIMDFRKLIDRAYWPRIQV
;
A
#
# COMPACT_ATOMS: atom_id res chain seq x y z
N MET A 1 -9.67 52.81 37.24
CA MET A 1 -8.20 52.91 37.32
C MET A 1 -7.67 52.94 35.89
N LYS A 2 -7.24 54.15 35.50
CA LYS A 2 -6.64 54.69 34.26
C LYS A 2 -6.71 53.92 32.93
N MET A 3 -7.63 54.38 32.07
CA MET A 3 -7.36 54.67 30.65
C MET A 3 -6.52 55.94 30.53
N ILE A 4 -5.65 56.05 29.51
CA ILE A 4 -5.16 57.35 29.01
C ILE A 4 -5.13 57.33 27.47
N HIS A 5 -6.05 58.10 26.91
CA HIS A 5 -6.03 58.72 25.59
C HIS A 5 -4.83 59.67 25.45
N TYR A 6 -4.33 59.94 24.23
CA TYR A 6 -4.25 61.32 23.71
C TYR A 6 -3.87 61.34 22.22
N GLN A 7 -4.73 61.95 21.40
CA GLN A 7 -4.47 62.48 20.06
C GLN A 7 -3.93 63.92 20.16
N ARG A 8 -3.29 64.42 19.08
CA ARG A 8 -3.21 65.82 18.54
C ARG A 8 -1.76 66.30 18.29
N ILE A 9 -1.38 67.13 17.32
CA ILE A 9 -1.96 67.82 16.12
C ILE A 9 -0.80 68.59 15.41
N PHE A 10 -0.86 68.66 14.07
CA PHE A 10 -0.44 69.74 13.12
C PHE A 10 0.98 70.34 13.04
N ASN A 11 1.53 70.39 11.81
CA ASN A 11 1.72 71.57 10.91
C ASN A 11 2.88 71.28 9.93
N GLU A 12 2.71 71.25 8.61
CA GLU A 12 2.51 72.31 7.59
C GLU A 12 3.79 72.57 6.76
N GLU A 13 3.57 72.64 5.44
CA GLU A 13 4.36 73.25 4.35
C GLU A 13 5.66 72.62 3.77
N SER A 14 5.56 72.34 2.46
CA SER A 14 6.64 72.17 1.46
C SER A 14 7.11 73.55 0.94
N PRO A 15 8.25 73.74 0.20
CA PRO A 15 8.43 73.16 -1.15
C PRO A 15 9.87 72.93 -1.71
N ARG A 16 9.94 71.95 -2.64
CA ARG A 16 10.76 71.84 -3.88
C ARG A 16 12.31 71.90 -3.82
N ARG A 17 12.96 70.88 -4.42
CA ARG A 17 13.50 70.88 -5.82
C ARG A 17 14.26 69.55 -6.09
N LEU A 18 13.83 68.79 -7.09
CA LEU A 18 14.42 68.74 -8.44
C LEU A 18 15.73 67.91 -8.52
N GLY A 19 15.65 66.59 -8.33
CA GLY A 19 16.83 65.71 -8.45
C GLY A 19 16.57 64.22 -8.67
N LEU A 20 15.32 63.75 -8.64
CA LEU A 20 15.02 62.30 -8.57
C LEU A 20 14.03 61.78 -9.62
N VAL A 21 13.89 62.47 -10.76
CA VAL A 21 12.93 62.07 -11.82
C VAL A 21 13.63 61.57 -13.11
N CYS A 22 14.95 61.72 -13.23
CA CYS A 22 15.67 61.28 -14.45
C CYS A 22 16.13 59.81 -14.41
N ALA A 23 16.21 59.19 -13.22
CA ALA A 23 16.67 57.81 -13.07
C ALA A 23 15.59 56.74 -13.38
N THR A 24 14.31 57.07 -13.19
CA THR A 24 13.20 56.14 -13.36
C THR A 24 12.75 55.98 -14.83
N ILE A 25 12.94 57.00 -15.66
CA ILE A 25 12.59 56.94 -17.11
C ILE A 25 13.58 56.05 -17.87
N ARG A 26 14.86 56.03 -17.49
CA ARG A 26 15.89 55.18 -18.14
C ARG A 26 15.73 53.69 -17.80
N TYR A 27 15.14 53.37 -16.65
CA TYR A 27 14.77 51.99 -16.30
C TYR A 27 13.55 51.51 -17.10
N TYR A 28 12.54 52.37 -17.25
CA TYR A 28 11.32 52.04 -18.01
C TYR A 28 11.56 51.94 -19.53
N TYR A 29 12.42 52.78 -20.12
CA TYR A 29 12.73 52.71 -21.56
C TYR A 29 13.55 51.47 -21.94
N ASN A 30 14.41 50.98 -21.04
CA ASN A 30 15.19 49.75 -21.27
C ASN A 30 14.36 48.46 -21.17
N MET A 31 13.16 48.52 -20.56
CA MET A 31 12.22 47.40 -20.50
C MET A 31 11.36 47.28 -21.79
N MET A 32 11.25 48.35 -22.58
CA MET A 32 10.42 48.43 -23.79
C MET A 32 11.13 48.06 -25.11
N MET A 33 12.42 47.71 -25.09
CA MET A 33 13.20 47.39 -26.30
C MET A 33 13.94 46.04 -26.23
N LYS A 34 13.38 45.05 -25.53
CA LYS A 34 13.92 43.68 -25.48
C LYS A 34 13.04 42.68 -26.24
N ARG A 35 13.08 42.81 -27.57
CA ARG A 35 12.92 41.77 -28.62
C ARG A 35 12.11 40.53 -28.22
N GLU A 36 10.82 40.51 -28.58
CA GLU A 36 10.01 39.28 -28.56
C GLU A 36 10.69 38.19 -29.43
N LYS A 37 10.95 37.03 -28.84
CA LYS A 37 11.40 35.81 -29.55
C LYS A 37 10.17 34.99 -29.97
N PRO A 38 10.22 34.27 -31.11
CA PRO A 38 9.02 33.84 -31.80
C PRO A 38 8.32 32.68 -31.07
N LYS A 39 7.03 32.86 -30.78
CA LYS A 39 6.09 31.86 -30.26
C LYS A 39 5.88 30.65 -31.21
N PHE A 40 6.56 30.63 -32.35
CA PHE A 40 6.41 29.66 -33.43
C PHE A 40 7.03 28.28 -33.10
N LEU A 41 8.18 28.25 -32.42
CA LEU A 41 8.85 26.99 -32.06
C LEU A 41 8.08 26.20 -30.98
N TYR A 42 7.41 26.92 -30.07
CA TYR A 42 6.57 26.30 -29.03
C TYR A 42 5.31 25.66 -29.64
N LEU A 43 4.70 26.33 -30.64
CA LEU A 43 3.54 25.79 -31.36
C LEU A 43 3.92 24.57 -32.22
N ILE A 44 5.11 24.56 -32.83
CA ILE A 44 5.64 23.37 -33.53
C ILE A 44 5.86 22.21 -32.55
N PHE A 45 6.42 22.47 -31.37
CA PHE A 45 6.63 21.42 -30.35
C PHE A 45 5.30 20.82 -29.87
N LEU A 46 4.28 21.63 -29.61
CA LEU A 46 2.94 21.15 -29.24
C LEU A 46 2.28 20.34 -30.37
N SER A 47 2.48 20.72 -31.63
CA SER A 47 2.01 19.96 -32.79
C SER A 47 2.73 18.62 -32.96
N LEU A 48 4.02 18.54 -32.67
CA LEU A 48 4.77 17.28 -32.77
C LEU A 48 4.38 16.30 -31.65
N ILE A 49 4.08 16.81 -30.46
CA ILE A 49 3.57 16.01 -29.34
C ILE A 49 2.15 15.50 -29.65
N SER A 50 1.27 16.30 -30.25
CA SER A 50 -0.08 15.82 -30.61
C SER A 50 -0.05 14.76 -31.73
N CYS A 51 0.85 14.89 -32.71
CA CYS A 51 1.01 13.89 -33.78
C CYS A 51 1.57 12.55 -33.28
N SER A 52 2.32 12.53 -32.17
CA SER A 52 2.87 11.29 -31.61
C SER A 52 1.83 10.43 -30.88
N PHE A 53 0.75 11.03 -30.37
CA PHE A 53 -0.38 10.28 -29.78
C PHE A 53 -1.30 9.62 -30.83
N ILE A 54 -1.24 10.04 -32.09
CA ILE A 54 -2.09 9.49 -33.17
C ILE A 54 -1.39 8.33 -33.90
N VAL A 55 -0.05 8.36 -34.01
CA VAL A 55 0.72 7.35 -34.77
C VAL A 55 1.19 6.17 -33.90
N ALA A 56 1.43 6.38 -32.60
CA ALA A 56 1.88 5.32 -31.69
C ALA A 56 0.93 4.10 -31.55
N PRO A 57 -0.41 4.25 -31.58
CA PRO A 57 -1.30 3.09 -31.46
C PRO A 57 -1.29 2.17 -32.70
N GLN A 58 -0.80 2.65 -33.84
CA GLN A 58 -0.81 1.87 -35.09
C GLN A 58 0.42 0.99 -35.27
N PHE A 59 1.53 1.26 -34.58
CA PHE A 59 2.76 0.45 -34.62
C PHE A 59 2.79 -0.68 -33.59
N LEU A 60 1.98 -0.61 -32.53
CA LEU A 60 1.90 -1.67 -31.51
C LEU A 60 0.98 -2.83 -31.90
N ASN A 61 0.16 -2.69 -32.94
CA ASN A 61 -0.71 -3.76 -33.45
C ASN A 61 0.01 -4.79 -34.33
N SER A 62 1.34 -4.70 -34.53
CA SER A 62 2.08 -5.61 -35.43
C SER A 62 2.97 -6.65 -34.73
N PHE A 63 3.01 -6.70 -33.39
CA PHE A 63 3.72 -7.76 -32.65
C PHE A 63 2.74 -8.57 -31.79
N GLY A 64 1.95 -9.41 -32.47
CA GLY A 64 1.24 -10.51 -31.82
C GLY A 64 2.22 -11.64 -31.54
N PHE A 65 2.58 -11.84 -30.27
CA PHE A 65 3.26 -13.05 -29.80
C PHE A 65 2.19 -13.98 -29.23
N GLU A 66 1.74 -14.91 -30.05
CA GLU A 66 0.77 -15.95 -29.70
C GLU A 66 1.54 -17.13 -29.09
N GLY A 67 1.48 -17.26 -27.76
CA GLY A 67 1.99 -18.41 -27.04
C GLY A 67 0.84 -19.34 -26.66
N GLU A 68 0.72 -20.47 -27.35
CA GLU A 68 -0.16 -21.57 -26.96
C GLU A 68 0.25 -22.12 -25.58
N VAL A 69 -0.67 -22.07 -24.61
CA VAL A 69 -0.55 -22.80 -23.35
C VAL A 69 -1.64 -23.88 -23.34
N LEU A 70 -1.18 -25.14 -23.41
CA LEU A 70 -2.02 -26.33 -23.27
C LEU A 70 -2.61 -26.38 -21.85
N ALA A 71 -3.91 -26.11 -21.74
CA ALA A 71 -4.66 -26.20 -20.51
C ALA A 71 -5.04 -27.66 -20.21
N HIS A 72 -4.45 -28.23 -19.15
CA HIS A 72 -5.01 -29.41 -18.49
C HIS A 72 -6.00 -28.93 -17.42
N GLY A 73 -7.26 -29.31 -17.56
CA GLY A 73 -8.38 -28.80 -16.78
C GLY A 73 -8.25 -29.00 -15.27
N THR A 74 -8.16 -27.88 -14.56
CA THR A 74 -8.47 -27.67 -13.14
C THR A 74 -9.13 -26.30 -13.04
N ASP A 75 -10.19 -26.17 -12.23
CA ASP A 75 -11.01 -24.95 -12.05
C ASP A 75 -10.24 -23.65 -12.31
N SER A 76 -10.49 -23.03 -13.46
CA SER A 76 -9.62 -22.00 -14.06
C SER A 76 -9.62 -20.65 -13.33
N ASN A 77 -10.40 -20.50 -12.27
CA ASN A 77 -10.65 -19.21 -11.62
C ASN A 77 -10.25 -19.19 -10.13
N ALA A 78 -9.74 -20.29 -9.58
CA ALA A 78 -9.29 -20.30 -8.19
C ALA A 78 -7.97 -19.52 -8.04
N PRO A 79 -7.84 -18.58 -7.08
CA PRO A 79 -6.61 -17.85 -6.89
C PRO A 79 -5.44 -18.79 -6.56
N LEU A 80 -4.25 -18.48 -7.07
CA LEU A 80 -3.04 -19.25 -6.78
C LEU A 80 -2.80 -19.30 -5.26
N CYS A 81 -2.33 -20.44 -4.76
CA CYS A 81 -2.20 -20.76 -3.33
C CYS A 81 -3.54 -20.89 -2.57
N SER A 82 -4.65 -21.20 -3.24
CA SER A 82 -5.94 -21.52 -2.60
C SER A 82 -5.93 -22.84 -1.80
N SER A 83 -5.13 -23.82 -2.24
CA SER A 83 -5.06 -25.18 -1.67
C SER A 83 -3.72 -25.48 -0.98
N VAL A 84 -3.31 -24.66 0.00
CA VAL A 84 -2.12 -24.96 0.83
C VAL A 84 -2.44 -26.08 1.83
N SER A 85 -1.56 -27.08 1.91
CA SER A 85 -1.69 -28.18 2.87
C SER A 85 -0.97 -27.87 4.20
N ASN A 86 -1.38 -28.52 5.28
CA ASN A 86 -0.76 -28.33 6.59
C ASN A 86 0.72 -28.74 6.58
N GLY A 87 1.60 -27.90 7.13
CA GLY A 87 3.04 -28.08 7.12
C GLY A 87 3.73 -27.65 5.82
N THR A 88 3.00 -26.97 4.93
CA THR A 88 3.53 -26.43 3.65
C THR A 88 3.24 -24.95 3.48
N MET A 89 3.90 -24.34 2.48
CA MET A 89 3.68 -22.96 2.07
C MET A 89 3.62 -22.86 0.54
N CYS A 90 2.99 -21.80 0.06
CA CYS A 90 2.92 -21.44 -1.35
C CYS A 90 3.09 -19.93 -1.49
N CYS A 91 3.86 -19.49 -2.49
CA CYS A 91 4.10 -18.08 -2.79
C CYS A 91 3.66 -17.77 -4.21
N ASP A 92 2.70 -16.86 -4.34
CA ASP A 92 2.29 -16.27 -5.61
C ASP A 92 3.08 -14.98 -5.84
N ARG A 93 3.94 -15.01 -6.85
CA ARG A 93 4.71 -13.86 -7.35
C ARG A 93 4.33 -13.49 -8.78
N SER A 94 3.25 -14.06 -9.30
CA SER A 94 2.83 -13.87 -10.71
C SER A 94 2.31 -12.46 -10.96
N SER A 95 1.71 -11.83 -9.94
CA SER A 95 1.27 -10.44 -10.00
C SER A 95 2.48 -9.49 -10.10
N PHE A 96 2.38 -8.53 -11.01
CA PHE A 96 3.31 -7.40 -11.05
C PHE A 96 3.07 -6.41 -9.91
N ARG A 97 1.94 -6.54 -9.19
CA ARG A 97 1.51 -5.61 -8.14
C ARG A 97 1.90 -5.99 -6.74
N SER A 98 1.89 -7.27 -6.42
CA SER A 98 2.24 -7.76 -5.09
C SER A 98 2.80 -9.18 -5.12
N ASP A 99 3.52 -9.53 -4.07
CA ASP A 99 3.86 -10.91 -3.75
C ASP A 99 2.99 -11.34 -2.55
N VAL A 100 2.44 -12.55 -2.60
CA VAL A 100 1.62 -13.10 -1.52
C VAL A 100 2.05 -14.52 -1.21
N CYS A 101 2.38 -14.80 0.05
CA CYS A 101 2.68 -16.16 0.51
C CYS A 101 1.68 -16.63 1.55
N VAL A 102 1.21 -17.86 1.39
CA VAL A 102 0.25 -18.52 2.29
C VAL A 102 0.92 -19.75 2.89
N MET A 103 0.81 -19.92 4.20
CA MET A 103 1.35 -21.06 4.93
C MET A 103 0.35 -21.55 5.98
N LYS A 104 0.29 -22.86 6.19
CA LYS A 104 -0.62 -23.50 7.16
C LYS A 104 0.13 -24.46 8.07
N GLY A 105 -0.14 -24.43 9.38
CA GLY A 105 0.44 -25.35 10.37
C GLY A 105 0.91 -24.67 11.66
N ASP A 106 1.97 -25.18 12.29
CA ASP A 106 2.61 -24.56 13.46
C ASP A 106 3.48 -23.38 12.98
N ILE A 107 2.87 -22.19 12.92
CA ILE A 107 3.53 -20.97 12.45
C ILE A 107 3.81 -20.08 13.63
N ARG A 108 5.04 -19.58 13.73
CA ARG A 108 5.50 -18.70 14.82
C ARG A 108 6.16 -17.45 14.30
N THR A 109 5.90 -16.33 14.95
CA THR A 109 6.49 -15.03 14.62
C THR A 109 7.64 -14.68 15.54
N TYR A 110 8.66 -14.03 14.99
CA TYR A 110 9.82 -13.54 15.73
C TYR A 110 10.11 -12.08 15.33
N PHE A 111 9.62 -11.13 16.13
CA PHE A 111 9.75 -9.70 15.87
C PHE A 111 11.21 -9.24 15.74
N SER A 112 12.11 -9.79 16.57
CA SER A 112 13.50 -9.36 16.67
C SER A 112 14.33 -9.64 15.42
N SER A 113 13.88 -10.60 14.60
CA SER A 113 14.56 -11.01 13.37
C SER A 113 13.67 -10.87 12.14
N SER A 114 12.53 -10.18 12.24
CA SER A 114 11.54 -10.08 11.15
C SER A 114 11.16 -11.43 10.53
N THR A 115 11.11 -12.49 11.34
CA THR A 115 10.97 -13.86 10.80
C THR A 115 9.61 -14.46 11.11
N ILE A 116 9.00 -15.11 10.12
CA ILE A 116 7.86 -16.00 10.28
C ILE A 116 8.35 -17.42 9.98
N THR A 117 8.22 -18.32 10.95
CA THR A 117 8.68 -19.71 10.79
C THR A 117 7.50 -20.66 10.79
N LEU A 118 7.38 -21.45 9.72
CA LEU A 118 6.54 -22.63 9.67
C LEU A 118 7.35 -23.85 10.11
N TYR A 119 6.86 -24.59 11.11
CA TYR A 119 7.46 -25.85 11.50
C TYR A 119 6.77 -27.04 10.83
N THR A 120 7.58 -27.99 10.34
CA THR A 120 7.10 -29.19 9.64
C THR A 120 7.78 -30.45 10.15
N THR A 121 7.07 -31.58 10.09
CA THR A 121 7.51 -32.90 10.58
C THR A 121 8.00 -33.82 9.45
N THR A 122 8.65 -33.29 8.41
CA THR A 122 9.19 -34.11 7.32
C THR A 122 10.46 -34.86 7.76
N LYS A 123 10.55 -36.16 7.44
CA LYS A 123 11.75 -36.96 7.72
C LYS A 123 12.84 -36.62 6.69
N GLY A 124 14.03 -36.20 7.12
CA GLY A 124 15.25 -36.31 6.31
C GLY A 124 16.06 -35.05 6.03
N ILE A 125 15.57 -33.85 6.34
CA ILE A 125 16.32 -32.61 6.06
C ILE A 125 16.70 -31.89 7.37
N ASN A 126 17.99 -31.72 7.59
CA ASN A 126 18.56 -30.85 8.63
C ASN A 126 18.75 -29.45 8.02
N GLY A 127 18.06 -28.42 8.52
CA GLY A 127 18.19 -27.03 8.04
C GLY A 127 16.85 -26.37 7.69
N ALA A 128 16.92 -25.13 7.17
CA ALA A 128 15.78 -24.47 6.55
C ALA A 128 15.45 -25.17 5.22
N ILE A 129 14.20 -25.62 5.07
CA ILE A 129 13.74 -26.34 3.87
C ILE A 129 13.44 -25.35 2.74
N SER A 130 12.96 -24.17 3.11
CA SER A 130 12.68 -23.06 2.19
C SER A 130 12.84 -21.76 2.97
N HIS A 131 13.28 -20.71 2.26
CA HIS A 131 13.45 -19.37 2.77
C HIS A 131 13.02 -18.38 1.69
N GLU A 132 11.99 -17.60 2.00
CA GLU A 132 11.46 -16.54 1.14
C GLU A 132 11.64 -15.19 1.81
N LYS A 133 11.81 -14.16 0.99
CA LYS A 133 11.88 -12.76 1.39
C LYS A 133 10.72 -11.99 0.76
N ILE A 134 9.95 -11.29 1.58
CA ILE A 134 8.72 -10.62 1.15
C ILE A 134 8.63 -9.25 1.80
N LYS A 135 8.34 -8.25 0.98
CA LYS A 135 7.91 -6.91 1.42
C LYS A 135 6.41 -6.81 1.20
N PRO A 136 5.57 -6.86 2.25
CA PRO A 136 4.13 -7.09 2.10
C PRO A 136 3.37 -5.79 1.79
N TYR A 137 3.64 -5.21 0.62
CA TYR A 137 3.05 -3.97 0.11
C TYR A 137 2.69 -4.08 -1.38
N THR A 138 1.60 -3.46 -1.82
CA THR A 138 0.99 -3.70 -3.15
C THR A 138 1.48 -2.75 -4.24
N ARG A 139 2.76 -2.39 -4.21
CA ARG A 139 3.45 -1.56 -5.21
C ARG A 139 4.73 -2.24 -5.70
N LYS A 140 4.71 -3.56 -5.86
CA LYS A 140 5.90 -4.39 -6.20
C LYS A 140 6.71 -3.85 -7.38
N TRP A 141 6.06 -3.25 -8.38
CA TRP A 141 6.71 -2.68 -9.57
C TRP A 141 7.52 -1.40 -9.30
N GLU A 142 7.28 -0.73 -8.17
CA GLU A 142 7.84 0.58 -7.86
C GLU A 142 8.99 0.45 -6.86
N THR A 143 10.18 0.16 -7.38
CA THR A 143 11.39 -0.13 -6.58
C THR A 143 11.66 0.93 -5.52
N SER A 144 11.58 2.22 -5.86
CA SER A 144 11.87 3.31 -4.92
C SER A 144 10.98 3.31 -3.67
N VAL A 145 9.71 2.93 -3.84
CA VAL A 145 8.78 2.82 -2.71
C VAL A 145 9.04 1.53 -1.95
N MET A 146 9.21 0.42 -2.68
CA MET A 146 9.49 -0.90 -2.10
C MET A 146 10.80 -0.90 -1.29
N ASP A 147 11.79 -0.10 -1.63
CA ASP A 147 13.04 0.05 -0.86
C ASP A 147 12.81 0.61 0.55
N THR A 148 11.71 1.32 0.78
CA THR A 148 11.31 1.83 2.10
C THR A 148 10.50 0.84 2.93
N ILE A 149 10.00 -0.23 2.31
CA ILE A 149 9.11 -1.21 2.97
C ILE A 149 9.94 -2.25 3.72
N ASP A 150 9.53 -2.50 4.96
CA ASP A 150 10.11 -3.55 5.80
C ASP A 150 9.97 -4.94 5.16
N GLU A 151 11.06 -5.71 5.17
CA GLU A 151 11.11 -7.08 4.64
C GLU A 151 10.93 -8.12 5.75
N LEU A 152 10.17 -9.17 5.45
CA LEU A 152 10.01 -10.36 6.27
C LEU A 152 10.76 -11.54 5.68
N ASP A 153 11.40 -12.31 6.55
CA ASP A 153 11.93 -13.63 6.23
C ASP A 153 10.89 -14.69 6.57
N VAL A 154 10.41 -15.42 5.58
CA VAL A 154 9.50 -16.55 5.74
C VAL A 154 10.29 -17.85 5.59
N VAL A 155 10.29 -18.69 6.62
CA VAL A 155 11.17 -19.86 6.69
C VAL A 155 10.43 -21.12 7.07
N ILE A 156 10.69 -22.24 6.37
CA ILE A 156 10.23 -23.56 6.80
C ILE A 156 11.36 -24.27 7.55
N LYS A 157 11.08 -24.77 8.76
CA LYS A 157 12.06 -25.51 9.58
C LYS A 157 11.52 -26.87 10.01
N ASN A 158 12.43 -27.83 10.13
CA ASN A 158 12.11 -29.15 10.67
C ASN A 158 11.96 -29.10 12.20
N HIS A 159 10.92 -29.75 12.69
CA HIS A 159 10.61 -29.94 14.11
C HIS A 159 11.68 -30.64 14.96
N LYS A 160 12.69 -31.31 14.38
CA LYS A 160 13.75 -32.02 15.15
C LYS A 160 14.53 -31.15 16.16
N HIS A 161 14.34 -29.83 16.17
CA HIS A 161 14.90 -28.89 17.15
C HIS A 161 13.91 -28.42 18.25
N HIS A 162 12.74 -29.07 18.40
CA HIS A 162 11.66 -28.79 19.36
C HIS A 162 12.07 -28.36 20.77
N LYS A 163 13.20 -28.84 21.30
CA LYS A 163 13.67 -28.52 22.67
C LYS A 163 14.25 -27.10 22.82
N ARG A 164 14.50 -26.36 21.74
CA ARG A 164 15.10 -25.00 21.77
C ARG A 164 14.22 -23.88 21.19
N HIS A 165 13.08 -24.20 20.59
CA HIS A 165 12.20 -23.17 20.04
C HIS A 165 11.39 -22.50 21.15
N ARG A 166 11.43 -21.16 21.20
CA ARG A 166 10.59 -20.40 22.14
C ARG A 166 9.14 -20.87 22.02
N ARG A 167 8.55 -21.19 23.16
CA ARG A 167 7.11 -21.47 23.28
C ARG A 167 6.36 -20.21 22.83
N CYS A 168 5.18 -20.40 22.26
CA CYS A 168 4.32 -19.28 21.90
C CYS A 168 3.94 -18.53 23.18
N ASP A 169 4.10 -17.22 23.17
CA ASP A 169 3.62 -16.36 24.24
C ASP A 169 2.10 -16.15 24.09
N VAL A 170 1.65 -16.00 22.83
CA VAL A 170 0.24 -15.86 22.46
C VAL A 170 -0.14 -16.90 21.41
N HIS A 171 -1.21 -17.66 21.67
CA HIS A 171 -1.78 -18.61 20.70
C HIS A 171 -3.06 -18.05 20.11
N HIS A 172 -3.11 -17.96 18.78
CA HIS A 172 -4.30 -17.56 18.03
C HIS A 172 -4.96 -18.80 17.44
N THR A 173 -6.30 -18.80 17.41
CA THR A 173 -7.10 -19.85 16.75
C THR A 173 -7.61 -19.43 15.38
N VAL A 174 -7.18 -18.26 14.90
CA VAL A 174 -7.58 -17.64 13.63
C VAL A 174 -6.36 -17.39 12.74
N PRO A 175 -6.53 -17.34 11.42
CA PRO A 175 -5.48 -16.94 10.49
C PRO A 175 -4.97 -15.53 10.78
N ALA A 176 -3.75 -15.22 10.33
CA ALA A 176 -3.24 -13.85 10.31
C ALA A 176 -2.88 -13.38 8.91
N VAL A 177 -3.12 -12.09 8.64
CA VAL A 177 -2.71 -11.39 7.42
C VAL A 177 -1.66 -10.34 7.80
N PHE A 178 -0.45 -10.47 7.24
CA PHE A 178 0.66 -9.57 7.45
C PHE A 178 0.77 -8.59 6.29
N PHE A 179 0.79 -7.29 6.61
CA PHE A 179 0.92 -6.23 5.61
C PHE A 179 1.64 -5.01 6.17
N SER A 180 2.11 -4.16 5.27
CA SER A 180 2.76 -2.91 5.59
C SER A 180 1.79 -1.73 5.46
N THR A 181 1.87 -0.78 6.39
CA THR A 181 1.30 0.57 6.26
C THR A 181 2.39 1.63 6.09
N GLY A 182 3.49 1.28 5.42
CA GLY A 182 4.57 2.18 5.01
C GLY A 182 4.30 2.83 3.65
N GLY A 183 5.36 3.10 2.89
CA GLY A 183 5.28 3.58 1.51
C GLY A 183 4.50 4.91 1.38
N TYR A 184 3.40 4.88 0.64
CA TYR A 184 2.55 6.07 0.42
C TYR A 184 1.41 6.25 1.43
N THR A 185 1.36 5.41 2.46
CA THR A 185 0.35 5.47 3.51
C THR A 185 0.26 6.87 4.13
N GLY A 186 -0.96 7.37 4.32
CA GLY A 186 -1.26 8.72 4.81
C GLY A 186 -2.05 9.55 3.81
N ASN A 187 -1.89 9.27 2.51
CA ASN A 187 -2.76 9.80 1.48
C ASN A 187 -4.02 8.93 1.33
N LEU A 188 -5.20 9.54 1.23
CA LEU A 188 -6.46 8.81 1.11
C LEU A 188 -6.51 7.85 -0.09
N TYR A 189 -5.98 8.26 -1.25
CA TYR A 189 -5.96 7.42 -2.44
C TYR A 189 -5.13 6.15 -2.18
N TYR A 190 -3.90 6.31 -1.69
CA TYR A 190 -3.00 5.19 -1.44
C TYR A 190 -3.47 4.32 -0.27
N ASP A 191 -4.03 4.92 0.79
CA ASP A 191 -4.62 4.17 1.90
C ASP A 191 -5.70 3.20 1.40
N PHE A 192 -6.53 3.63 0.44
CA PHE A 192 -7.56 2.77 -0.15
C PHE A 192 -7.02 1.79 -1.18
N ASN A 193 -6.22 2.30 -2.12
CA ASN A 193 -5.70 1.52 -3.24
C ASN A 193 -4.71 0.45 -2.83
N ASP A 194 -3.78 0.80 -1.94
CA ASP A 194 -2.65 -0.05 -1.57
C ASP A 194 -2.91 -0.83 -0.26
N GLY A 195 -3.89 -0.38 0.54
CA GLY A 195 -4.19 -0.95 1.85
C GLY A 195 -5.60 -1.53 1.98
N ILE A 196 -6.61 -0.66 2.09
CA ILE A 196 -7.97 -1.03 2.52
C ILE A 196 -8.69 -1.95 1.52
N ILE A 197 -8.63 -1.67 0.21
CA ILE A 197 -9.23 -2.55 -0.81
C ILE A 197 -8.48 -3.89 -0.89
N PRO A 198 -7.13 -3.92 -0.98
CA PRO A 198 -6.38 -5.17 -0.91
C PRO A 198 -6.63 -5.99 0.36
N LEU A 199 -6.84 -5.35 1.51
CA LEU A 199 -7.27 -6.02 2.73
C LEU A 199 -8.63 -6.69 2.58
N PHE A 200 -9.62 -6.00 2.01
CA PHE A 200 -10.92 -6.60 1.74
C PHE A 200 -10.81 -7.81 0.82
N ILE A 201 -10.08 -7.69 -0.29
CA ILE A 201 -9.82 -8.78 -1.24
C ILE A 201 -9.21 -9.98 -0.52
N THR A 202 -8.19 -9.74 0.30
CA THR A 202 -7.42 -10.80 0.95
C THR A 202 -8.19 -11.49 2.09
N SER A 203 -9.06 -10.77 2.81
CA SER A 203 -9.53 -11.22 4.12
C SER A 203 -11.04 -11.45 4.26
N GLN A 204 -11.87 -10.96 3.31
CA GLN A 204 -13.33 -11.00 3.50
C GLN A 204 -13.90 -12.40 3.74
N HIS A 205 -13.31 -13.42 3.11
CA HIS A 205 -13.75 -14.81 3.20
C HIS A 205 -13.59 -15.40 4.60
N PHE A 206 -12.75 -14.80 5.45
CA PHE A 206 -12.62 -15.20 6.86
C PHE A 206 -13.78 -14.75 7.74
N ASN A 207 -14.68 -13.89 7.22
CA ASN A 207 -15.86 -13.40 7.93
C ASN A 207 -15.50 -12.89 9.34
N LYS A 208 -14.57 -11.92 9.40
CA LYS A 208 -14.05 -11.30 10.63
C LYS A 208 -13.17 -12.17 11.54
N ARG A 209 -13.02 -13.47 11.23
CA ARG A 209 -12.15 -14.39 11.99
C ARG A 209 -10.73 -14.42 11.43
N VAL A 210 -10.03 -13.29 11.53
CA VAL A 210 -8.66 -13.12 11.04
C VAL A 210 -7.96 -12.05 11.86
N ALA A 211 -6.71 -12.25 12.23
CA ALA A 211 -5.89 -11.23 12.87
C ALA A 211 -5.12 -10.42 11.83
N PHE A 212 -5.02 -9.11 12.02
CA PHE A 212 -4.18 -8.24 11.20
C PHE A 212 -2.87 -7.95 11.90
N VAL A 213 -1.76 -8.16 11.21
CA VAL A 213 -0.42 -7.89 11.74
C VAL A 213 0.26 -6.87 10.84
N ILE A 214 0.60 -5.71 11.39
CA ILE A 214 1.07 -4.56 10.63
C ILE A 214 2.55 -4.32 10.94
N LEU A 215 3.37 -4.22 9.90
CA LEU A 215 4.82 -4.03 10.02
C LEU A 215 5.13 -2.59 10.44
N GLU A 216 4.92 -1.63 9.55
CA GLU A 216 5.04 -0.19 9.85
C GLU A 216 3.76 0.34 10.50
N TYR A 217 3.47 -0.10 11.73
CA TYR A 217 2.26 0.27 12.45
C TYR A 217 2.20 1.78 12.80
N HIS A 218 1.04 2.39 12.58
CA HIS A 218 0.79 3.81 12.87
C HIS A 218 -0.49 4.02 13.66
N ASN A 219 -0.38 4.56 14.88
CA ASN A 219 -1.53 4.88 15.75
C ASN A 219 -2.57 5.77 15.06
N TRP A 220 -2.14 6.76 14.28
CA TRP A 220 -3.04 7.66 13.56
C TRP A 220 -3.82 6.92 12.46
N TRP A 221 -3.22 5.93 11.81
CA TRP A 221 -3.87 5.14 10.75
C TRP A 221 -4.95 4.23 11.34
N ILE A 222 -4.63 3.58 12.47
CA ILE A 222 -5.60 2.79 13.24
C ILE A 222 -6.74 3.65 13.76
N THR A 223 -6.45 4.86 14.23
CA THR A 223 -7.49 5.81 14.67
C THR A 223 -8.40 6.22 13.51
N LYS A 224 -7.81 6.48 12.33
CA LYS A 224 -8.53 6.90 11.12
C LYS A 224 -9.42 5.79 10.56
N TYR A 225 -8.92 4.55 10.51
CA TYR A 225 -9.57 3.43 9.82
C TYR A 225 -10.10 2.33 10.74
N GLY A 226 -10.02 2.49 12.07
CA GLY A 226 -10.44 1.48 13.03
C GLY A 226 -11.89 0.99 12.84
N ASN A 227 -12.79 1.90 12.46
CA ASN A 227 -14.16 1.53 12.10
C ASN A 227 -14.23 0.58 10.89
N ILE A 228 -13.43 0.83 9.85
CA ILE A 228 -13.35 -0.05 8.68
C ILE A 228 -12.72 -1.39 9.07
N LEU A 229 -11.59 -1.36 9.80
CA LEU A 229 -10.90 -2.57 10.26
C LEU A 229 -11.81 -3.46 11.12
N SER A 230 -12.67 -2.87 11.94
CA SER A 230 -13.66 -3.59 12.76
C SER A 230 -14.72 -4.31 11.93
N GLN A 231 -14.89 -3.96 10.65
CA GLN A 231 -15.74 -4.71 9.72
C GLN A 231 -15.00 -5.88 9.08
N PHE A 232 -13.66 -5.81 9.00
CA PHE A 232 -12.82 -6.88 8.43
C PHE A 232 -12.38 -7.92 9.46
N SER A 233 -12.27 -7.54 10.74
CA SER A 233 -11.79 -8.40 11.82
C SER A 233 -12.47 -8.09 13.15
N ASP A 234 -12.71 -9.12 13.95
CA ASP A 234 -13.11 -9.02 15.37
C ASP A 234 -11.91 -8.94 16.33
N TYR A 235 -10.69 -9.01 15.81
CA TYR A 235 -9.44 -9.01 16.56
C TYR A 235 -8.74 -7.65 16.42
N PRO A 236 -8.08 -7.14 17.48
CA PRO A 236 -7.30 -5.92 17.37
C PRO A 236 -6.14 -6.12 16.39
N ALA A 237 -5.82 -5.07 15.63
CA ALA A 237 -4.61 -5.07 14.80
C ALA A 237 -3.36 -5.13 15.71
N LEU A 238 -2.40 -5.96 15.32
CA LEU A 238 -1.16 -6.19 16.03
C LEU A 238 -0.04 -5.36 15.41
N ASP A 239 0.72 -4.66 16.25
CA ASP A 239 1.95 -3.97 15.87
C ASP A 239 3.10 -4.98 15.88
N PHE A 240 3.60 -5.38 14.70
CA PHE A 240 4.65 -6.38 14.58
C PHE A 240 5.98 -5.93 15.21
N ARG A 241 6.27 -4.63 15.21
CA ARG A 241 7.51 -4.07 15.74
C ARG A 241 7.40 -3.71 17.22
N GLY A 242 6.22 -3.27 17.63
CA GLY A 242 5.90 -2.90 19.01
C GLY A 242 5.63 -4.09 19.93
N ASP A 243 5.00 -5.15 19.42
CA ASP A 243 4.72 -6.37 20.19
C ASP A 243 5.91 -7.33 20.15
N LYS A 244 6.51 -7.54 21.32
CA LYS A 244 7.73 -8.37 21.48
C LYS A 244 7.42 -9.85 21.76
N GLN A 245 6.15 -10.22 21.76
CA GLN A 245 5.70 -11.58 22.02
C GLN A 245 5.89 -12.48 20.79
N THR A 246 6.04 -13.77 21.03
CA THR A 246 6.00 -14.81 20.00
C THR A 246 4.55 -15.21 19.77
N HIS A 247 3.99 -14.84 18.61
CA HIS A 247 2.62 -15.19 18.25
C HIS A 247 2.61 -16.47 17.44
N CYS A 248 1.64 -17.34 17.72
CA CYS A 248 1.43 -18.57 16.97
C CYS A 248 0.07 -18.58 16.30
N PHE A 249 0.06 -18.98 15.02
CA PHE A 249 -1.13 -18.97 14.17
C PHE A 249 -1.28 -20.32 13.46
N PRO A 250 -2.51 -20.77 13.19
CA PRO A 250 -2.77 -21.96 12.38
C PRO A 250 -2.56 -21.73 10.88
N GLU A 251 -2.66 -20.48 10.44
CA GLU A 251 -2.51 -20.05 9.05
C GLU A 251 -1.98 -18.61 9.01
N VAL A 252 -1.08 -18.33 8.08
CA VAL A 252 -0.52 -17.00 7.86
C VAL A 252 -0.50 -16.68 6.37
N ILE A 253 -0.95 -15.48 6.05
CA ILE A 253 -0.85 -14.85 4.74
C ILE A 253 0.08 -13.66 4.88
N VAL A 254 1.13 -13.60 4.05
CA VAL A 254 2.10 -12.50 4.02
C VAL A 254 1.95 -11.76 2.71
N GLY A 255 1.59 -10.47 2.77
CA GLY A 255 1.23 -9.66 1.61
C GLY A 255 -0.28 -9.58 1.40
N LEU A 256 -0.69 -8.64 0.54
CA LEU A 256 -2.08 -8.43 0.16
C LEU A 256 -2.30 -8.74 -1.32
N ARG A 257 -3.45 -9.33 -1.62
CA ARG A 257 -3.95 -9.52 -2.99
C ARG A 257 -4.57 -8.20 -3.48
N ILE A 258 -4.23 -7.81 -4.70
CA ILE A 258 -4.75 -6.62 -5.38
C ILE A 258 -5.08 -6.98 -6.82
N HIS A 259 -6.26 -6.57 -7.30
CA HIS A 259 -6.69 -6.86 -8.68
C HIS A 259 -6.22 -5.74 -9.62
N ASP A 260 -6.68 -4.51 -9.37
CA ASP A 260 -6.26 -3.32 -10.10
C ASP A 260 -6.40 -2.06 -9.21
N GLU A 261 -6.18 -0.89 -9.79
CA GLU A 261 -6.37 0.38 -9.13
C GLU A 261 -7.83 0.59 -8.71
N LEU A 262 -8.05 0.73 -7.40
CA LEU A 262 -9.36 0.95 -6.77
C LEU A 262 -10.46 -0.01 -7.25
N SER A 263 -10.09 -1.24 -7.63
CA SER A 263 -10.99 -2.19 -8.26
C SER A 263 -11.09 -3.50 -7.49
N ILE A 264 -12.25 -4.16 -7.64
CA ILE A 264 -12.49 -5.51 -7.16
C ILE A 264 -13.12 -6.27 -8.33
N ASP A 265 -12.29 -7.06 -9.01
CA ASP A 265 -12.76 -8.06 -9.97
C ASP A 265 -13.52 -9.18 -9.24
N SER A 266 -14.83 -9.27 -9.52
CA SER A 266 -15.71 -10.27 -8.91
C SER A 266 -15.40 -11.70 -9.35
N SER A 267 -14.80 -11.89 -10.53
CA SER A 267 -14.49 -13.23 -11.05
C SER A 267 -13.34 -13.91 -10.29
N LEU A 268 -12.53 -13.12 -9.59
CA LEU A 268 -11.39 -13.56 -8.80
C LEU A 268 -11.71 -13.67 -7.29
N MET A 269 -12.93 -13.31 -6.88
CA MET A 269 -13.34 -13.24 -5.48
C MET A 269 -14.15 -14.46 -5.06
N ASP A 270 -13.83 -15.01 -3.88
CA ASP A 270 -14.67 -16.02 -3.22
C ASP A 270 -16.10 -15.49 -3.00
N GLY A 271 -17.08 -16.24 -3.50
CA GLY A 271 -18.48 -15.86 -3.42
C GLY A 271 -18.87 -14.65 -4.28
N ASN A 272 -18.10 -14.35 -5.33
CA ASN A 272 -18.37 -13.29 -6.30
C ASN A 272 -18.58 -11.91 -5.65
N LYS A 273 -17.78 -11.60 -4.62
CA LYS A 273 -17.79 -10.27 -4.00
C LYS A 273 -17.30 -9.22 -4.99
N ASN A 274 -17.90 -8.05 -4.95
CA ASN A 274 -17.57 -6.96 -5.85
C ASN A 274 -17.44 -5.62 -5.11
N ILE A 275 -17.18 -4.55 -5.87
CA ILE A 275 -17.00 -3.20 -5.34
C ILE A 275 -18.23 -2.68 -4.56
N MET A 276 -19.44 -3.13 -4.89
CA MET A 276 -20.65 -2.75 -4.16
C MET A 276 -20.71 -3.42 -2.79
N ASP A 277 -20.19 -4.64 -2.64
CA ASP A 277 -20.06 -5.30 -1.33
C ASP A 277 -19.06 -4.57 -0.44
N PHE A 278 -17.93 -4.15 -1.01
CA PHE A 278 -16.97 -3.29 -0.33
C PHE A 278 -17.60 -1.97 0.09
N ARG A 279 -18.34 -1.29 -0.80
CA ARG A 279 -19.07 -0.06 -0.46
C ARG A 279 -20.04 -0.27 0.70
N LYS A 280 -20.86 -1.33 0.68
CA LYS A 280 -21.79 -1.65 1.78
C LYS A 280 -21.06 -1.87 3.10
N LEU A 281 -19.84 -2.42 3.06
CA LEU A 281 -19.00 -2.57 4.24
C LEU A 281 -18.54 -1.21 4.77
N ILE A 282 -18.11 -0.30 3.89
CA ILE A 282 -17.78 1.08 4.27
C ILE A 282 -18.99 1.81 4.86
N ASP A 283 -20.16 1.65 4.25
CA ASP A 283 -21.42 2.22 4.75
C ASP A 283 -21.69 1.74 6.18
N ARG A 284 -21.53 0.44 6.48
CA ARG A 284 -21.67 -0.10 7.85
C ARG A 284 -20.61 0.45 8.82
N ALA A 285 -19.37 0.63 8.38
CA ALA A 285 -18.30 1.15 9.22
C ALA A 285 -18.59 2.58 9.72
N TYR A 286 -19.26 3.39 8.90
CA TYR A 286 -19.56 4.79 9.23
C TYR A 286 -21.02 5.06 9.58
N TRP A 287 -21.92 4.10 9.39
CA TRP A 287 -23.34 4.22 9.74
C TRP A 287 -23.60 4.79 11.15
N PRO A 288 -22.91 4.33 12.22
CA PRO A 288 -23.15 4.86 13.57
C PRO A 288 -22.85 6.35 13.73
N ARG A 289 -22.09 6.96 12.81
CA ARG A 289 -21.75 8.39 12.83
C ARG A 289 -22.72 9.27 12.04
N ILE A 290 -23.59 8.67 11.23
CA ILE A 290 -24.53 9.38 10.36
C ILE A 290 -25.89 9.55 11.05
N GLN A 291 -26.23 8.68 12.01
CA GLN A 291 -27.50 8.73 12.76
C GLN A 291 -27.48 9.71 13.95
N VAL A 292 -26.71 10.79 13.87
CA VAL A 292 -26.64 11.82 14.92
C VAL A 292 -27.82 12.78 14.79
#